data_AF-A0A1F8NIB5-F1
#
_entry.id   AF-A0A1F8NIB5-F1
#
_cell.length_a   1.000
_cell.length_b   1.000
_cell.length_c   1.000
_cell.angle_alpha   90.00
_cell.angle_beta   90.00
_cell.angle_gamma   90.00
#
_symmetry.space_group_name_H-M   'P 1'
#
loop_
_entity.id
_entity.type
_entity.pdbx_description
1 polymer ?
#
loop_
_entity_poly.entity_id
_entity_poly.type
_entity_poly.pdbx_seq_one_letter_code
_entity_poly.pdbx_strand_id
1 'polypeptide(L)'
;MNAQDVVANLKYVGAAQGRRQTYSIFRGSRHYLVVSFKKDDPQAGNFTILSAEAVEYVQSKLGGVKGVTAKRLYEESQRTKHFRDRLVALNGLYVLVALGKASVDHRFRTGALVFNLV
;
A
#
# COMPACT_ATOMS: atom_id res chain seq x y z
N MET A 1 -1.45 18.26 6.53
CA MET A 1 -0.28 17.55 7.07
C MET A 1 0.94 18.19 6.43
N ASN A 2 1.91 18.64 7.20
CA ASN A 2 3.16 19.19 6.69
C ASN A 2 4.24 18.09 6.57
N ALA A 3 5.41 18.41 6.04
CA ALA A 3 6.49 17.43 5.88
C ALA A 3 7.05 16.90 7.22
N GLN A 4 7.09 17.74 8.26
CA GLN A 4 7.55 17.33 9.59
C GLN A 4 6.60 16.30 10.21
N ASP A 5 5.29 16.52 10.11
CA ASP A 5 4.25 15.58 10.57
C ASP A 5 4.41 14.21 9.91
N VAL A 6 4.81 14.17 8.64
CA VAL A 6 4.94 12.94 7.86
C VAL A 6 6.05 12.04 8.42
N VAL A 7 7.14 12.63 8.89
CA VAL A 7 8.33 11.90 9.34
C VAL A 7 8.45 11.76 10.85
N ALA A 8 7.65 12.53 11.61
CA ALA A 8 7.65 12.49 13.05
C ALA A 8 7.04 11.18 13.59
N ASN A 9 7.68 10.61 14.61
CA ASN A 9 7.18 9.46 15.40
C ASN A 9 6.74 8.25 14.55
N LEU A 10 7.39 8.03 13.41
CA LEU A 10 7.14 6.88 12.56
C LEU A 10 7.51 5.57 13.26
N LYS A 11 6.55 4.65 13.35
CA LYS A 11 6.77 3.29 13.84
C LYS A 11 6.80 2.32 12.67
N TYR A 12 7.84 1.50 12.57
CA TYR A 12 7.87 0.45 11.56
C TYR A 12 6.75 -0.57 11.84
N VAL A 13 5.97 -0.88 10.81
CA VAL A 13 4.83 -1.82 10.89
C VAL A 13 5.19 -3.18 10.31
N GLY A 14 5.96 -3.18 9.22
CA GLY A 14 6.28 -4.37 8.47
C GLY A 14 6.65 -4.03 7.04
N ALA A 15 6.77 -5.07 6.22
CA ALA A 15 7.09 -4.93 4.81
C ALA A 15 6.17 -5.80 3.94
N ALA A 16 6.00 -5.38 2.69
CA ALA A 16 5.32 -6.15 1.67
C ALA A 16 6.25 -6.40 0.49
N GLN A 17 6.32 -7.65 0.03
CA GLN A 17 7.12 -8.04 -1.13
C GLN A 17 6.34 -7.74 -2.41
N GLY A 18 6.80 -6.74 -3.17
CA GLY A 18 6.34 -6.51 -4.54
C GLY A 18 7.14 -7.35 -5.55
N ARG A 19 6.91 -7.12 -6.84
CA ARG A 19 7.62 -7.87 -7.91
C ARG A 19 9.10 -7.54 -8.01
N ARG A 20 9.46 -6.27 -7.87
CA ARG A 20 10.83 -5.77 -8.12
C ARG A 20 11.57 -5.35 -6.87
N GLN A 21 10.81 -4.93 -5.85
CA GLN A 21 11.34 -4.34 -4.64
C GLN A 21 10.44 -4.65 -3.46
N THR A 22 11.01 -4.49 -2.28
CA THR A 22 10.32 -4.59 -1.01
C THR A 22 9.84 -3.20 -0.61
N TYR A 23 8.61 -3.13 -0.11
CA TYR A 23 7.99 -1.91 0.37
C TYR A 23 7.99 -1.98 1.90
N SER A 24 8.71 -1.07 2.54
CA SER A 24 8.73 -0.90 3.99
C SER A 24 7.64 0.07 4.41
N ILE A 25 6.82 -0.32 5.38
CA ILE A 25 5.66 0.45 5.82
C ILE A 25 5.94 0.98 7.23
N PHE A 26 5.73 2.28 7.40
CA PHE A 26 5.79 2.96 8.68
C PHE A 26 4.42 3.59 8.99
N ARG A 27 4.01 3.53 10.26
CA ARG A 27 2.79 4.15 10.77
C ARG A 27 3.16 5.46 11.46
N GLY A 28 2.60 6.57 10.98
CA GLY A 28 2.56 7.85 11.70
C GLY A 28 1.28 7.98 12.54
N SER A 29 0.92 9.19 12.95
CA SER A 29 -0.31 9.42 13.73
C SER A 29 -1.58 9.23 12.88
N ARG A 30 -1.62 9.80 11.66
CA ARG A 30 -2.79 9.81 10.77
C ARG A 30 -2.53 9.27 9.36
N HIS A 31 -1.34 8.72 9.15
CA HIS A 31 -0.93 8.19 7.85
C HIS A 31 -0.06 6.95 7.98
N TYR A 32 0.15 6.33 6.84
CA TYR A 32 1.23 5.41 6.55
C TYR A 32 2.22 6.09 5.61
N LEU A 33 3.51 5.86 5.86
CA LEU A 33 4.58 6.14 4.93
C LEU A 33 5.06 4.82 4.35
N VAL A 34 4.91 4.65 3.04
CA VAL A 34 5.41 3.48 2.30
C VAL A 34 6.69 3.89 1.60
N VAL A 35 7.80 3.22 1.91
CA VAL A 35 9.12 3.50 1.34
C VAL A 35 9.60 2.27 0.58
N SER A 36 10.20 2.49 -0.58
CA SER A 36 10.85 1.43 -1.34
C SER A 36 12.10 1.96 -2.02
N PHE A 37 13.13 1.14 -2.07
CA PHE A 37 14.39 1.44 -2.76
C PHE A 37 14.49 0.63 -4.04
N LYS A 38 15.18 1.17 -5.05
CA LYS A 38 15.49 0.40 -6.25
C LYS A 38 16.50 -0.68 -5.90
N LYS A 39 16.36 -1.85 -6.52
CA LYS A 39 17.23 -3.01 -6.24
C LYS A 39 18.69 -2.76 -6.67
N ASP A 40 18.87 -2.01 -7.75
CA ASP A 40 20.14 -1.67 -8.40
C ASP A 40 20.72 -0.33 -7.94
N ASP A 41 19.95 0.48 -7.21
CA ASP A 41 20.38 1.75 -6.64
C ASP A 41 19.71 2.00 -5.28
N PRO A 42 20.36 1.63 -4.17
CA PRO A 42 19.83 1.83 -2.82
C PRO A 42 19.66 3.31 -2.42
N GLN A 43 20.27 4.24 -3.15
CA GLN A 43 20.12 5.68 -2.89
C GLN A 43 18.90 6.27 -3.62
N ALA A 44 18.37 5.56 -4.62
CA ALA A 44 17.15 5.94 -5.31
C ALA A 44 15.95 5.13 -4.79
N GLY A 45 14.87 5.82 -4.49
CA GLY A 45 13.66 5.19 -4.01
C GLY A 45 12.40 5.95 -4.38
N ASN A 46 11.28 5.41 -3.93
CA ASN A 46 9.98 6.05 -3.97
C ASN A 46 9.38 6.02 -2.58
N PHE A 47 8.70 7.11 -2.21
CA PHE A 47 7.87 7.14 -1.02
C PHE A 47 6.44 7.52 -1.39
N THR A 48 5.49 6.95 -0.69
CA THR A 48 4.07 7.31 -0.81
C THR A 48 3.50 7.51 0.59
N ILE A 49 2.78 8.61 0.76
CA ILE A 49 2.05 8.92 1.99
C ILE A 49 0.59 8.54 1.73
N LEU A 50 0.02 7.66 2.57
CA LEU A 50 -1.40 7.32 2.55
C LEU A 50 -2.06 7.72 3.85
N SER A 51 -3.25 8.30 3.79
CA SER A 51 -4.03 8.54 5.00
C SER A 51 -4.45 7.20 5.63
N ALA A 52 -4.56 7.15 6.95
CA ALA A 52 -5.02 5.94 7.65
C ALA A 52 -6.45 5.59 7.23
N GLU A 53 -7.28 6.60 6.99
CA GLU A 53 -8.67 6.44 6.54
C GLU A 53 -8.75 5.78 5.15
N ALA A 54 -7.77 6.00 4.27
CA ALA A 54 -7.70 5.33 2.98
C ALA A 54 -7.50 3.82 3.16
N VAL A 55 -6.69 3.39 4.12
CA VAL A 55 -6.45 1.95 4.41
C VAL A 55 -7.67 1.33 5.07
N GLU A 56 -8.31 2.04 6.00
CA GLU A 56 -9.57 1.63 6.63
C GLU A 56 -10.70 1.49 5.61
N TYR A 57 -10.78 2.41 4.64
CA TYR A 57 -11.73 2.32 3.53
C TYR A 57 -11.56 1.00 2.77
N VAL A 58 -10.34 0.64 2.38
CA VAL A 58 -10.10 -0.62 1.65
C VAL A 58 -10.53 -1.81 2.49
N GLN A 59 -10.14 -1.86 3.77
CA GLN A 59 -10.52 -2.97 4.64
C GLN A 59 -12.05 -3.08 4.78
N SER A 60 -12.75 -1.95 4.91
CA SER A 60 -14.22 -1.94 5.06
C SER A 60 -14.97 -2.36 3.79
N LYS A 61 -14.43 -2.06 2.60
CA LYS A 61 -15.08 -2.34 1.31
C LYS A 61 -14.68 -3.66 0.69
N LEU A 62 -13.44 -4.09 0.89
CA LEU A 62 -12.83 -5.23 0.23
C LEU A 62 -12.28 -6.28 1.21
N GLY A 63 -12.50 -6.13 2.52
CA GLY A 63 -12.19 -7.18 3.49
C GLY A 63 -12.82 -8.52 3.11
N GLY A 64 -12.07 -9.61 3.23
CA GLY A 64 -12.48 -10.94 2.79
C GLY A 64 -12.54 -11.17 1.27
N VAL A 65 -12.31 -10.13 0.44
CA VAL A 65 -12.34 -10.26 -1.02
C VAL A 65 -11.01 -10.80 -1.54
N LYS A 66 -11.09 -11.84 -2.38
CA LYS A 66 -9.95 -12.42 -3.08
C LYS A 66 -9.81 -11.82 -4.48
N GLY A 67 -8.62 -11.92 -5.07
CA GLY A 67 -8.42 -11.49 -6.45
C GLY A 67 -8.39 -9.95 -6.64
N VAL A 68 -8.08 -9.19 -5.59
CA VAL A 68 -8.08 -7.72 -5.66
C VAL A 68 -6.81 -7.25 -6.37
N THR A 69 -6.94 -6.30 -7.31
CA THR A 69 -5.81 -5.65 -7.97
C THR A 69 -5.82 -4.16 -7.67
N ALA A 70 -4.67 -3.49 -7.85
CA ALA A 70 -4.59 -2.04 -7.71
C ALA A 70 -5.51 -1.30 -8.69
N LYS A 71 -5.70 -1.84 -9.92
CA LYS A 71 -6.65 -1.30 -10.90
C LYS A 71 -8.08 -1.36 -10.36
N ARG A 72 -8.50 -2.54 -9.88
CA ARG A 72 -9.83 -2.75 -9.31
C ARG A 72 -10.08 -1.82 -8.13
N LEU A 73 -9.15 -1.78 -7.18
CA LEU A 73 -9.27 -0.88 -6.03
C LEU A 73 -9.39 0.59 -6.46
N TYR A 74 -8.55 1.03 -7.39
CA TYR A 74 -8.62 2.38 -7.91
C TYR A 74 -10.00 2.68 -8.53
N GLU A 75 -10.50 1.81 -9.41
CA GLU A 75 -11.81 1.93 -10.05
C GLU A 75 -12.97 1.98 -9.05
N GLU A 76 -12.98 1.10 -8.04
CA GLU A 76 -13.98 1.09 -6.97
C GLU A 76 -13.90 2.32 -6.05
N SER A 77 -12.77 3.01 -6.03
CA SER A 77 -12.53 4.17 -5.18
C SER A 77 -12.64 5.52 -5.90
N GLN A 78 -12.96 5.55 -7.19
CA GLN A 78 -12.96 6.78 -8.01
C GLN A 78 -13.87 7.89 -7.49
N ARG A 79 -14.94 7.53 -6.78
CA ARG A 79 -15.88 8.49 -6.15
C ARG A 79 -15.47 8.90 -4.73
N THR A 80 -14.23 8.61 -4.34
CA THR A 80 -13.68 8.90 -3.02
C THR A 80 -12.39 9.70 -3.13
N LYS A 81 -12.00 10.33 -2.02
CA LYS A 81 -10.73 11.07 -1.91
C LYS A 81 -9.52 10.18 -1.61
N HIS A 82 -9.69 8.86 -1.46
CA HIS A 82 -8.68 7.98 -0.86
C HIS A 82 -7.52 7.66 -1.81
N PHE A 83 -7.77 7.50 -3.10
CA PHE A 83 -6.77 7.07 -4.08
C PHE A 83 -6.80 7.95 -5.32
N ARG A 84 -5.80 8.82 -5.45
CA ARG A 84 -5.66 9.72 -6.61
C ARG A 84 -5.26 8.98 -7.90
N ASP A 85 -4.55 7.86 -7.75
CA ASP A 85 -4.01 7.09 -8.86
C ASP A 85 -3.82 5.60 -8.46
N ARG A 86 -3.51 4.76 -9.47
CA ARG A 86 -3.30 3.32 -9.29
C ARG A 86 -2.07 2.98 -8.44
N LEU A 87 -1.05 3.82 -8.42
CA LEU A 87 0.17 3.60 -7.62
C LEU A 87 -0.14 3.78 -6.14
N VAL A 88 -0.91 4.80 -5.77
CA VAL A 88 -1.37 5.00 -4.38
C VAL A 88 -2.29 3.84 -3.97
N ALA A 89 -3.18 3.38 -4.86
CA ALA A 89 -4.01 2.20 -4.60
C ALA A 89 -3.17 0.94 -4.35
N LEU A 90 -2.14 0.71 -5.18
CA LEU A 90 -1.19 -0.39 -4.97
C LEU A 90 -0.49 -0.31 -3.62
N ASN A 91 -0.01 0.88 -3.23
CA ASN A 91 0.63 1.08 -1.93
C ASN A 91 -0.33 0.87 -0.76
N GLY A 92 -1.62 1.19 -0.91
CA GLY A 92 -2.65 0.84 0.07
C GLY A 92 -2.78 -0.68 0.29
N LEU A 93 -2.72 -1.47 -0.78
CA LEU A 93 -2.72 -2.92 -0.70
C LEU A 93 -1.45 -3.46 -0.02
N TYR A 94 -0.28 -2.86 -0.29
CA TYR A 94 0.95 -3.20 0.44
C TYR A 94 0.88 -2.87 1.93
N VAL A 95 0.22 -1.78 2.32
CA VAL A 95 -0.04 -1.49 3.74
C VAL A 95 -0.87 -2.58 4.38
N LEU A 96 -1.94 -3.05 3.72
CA LEU A 96 -2.74 -4.17 4.24
C LEU A 96 -1.93 -5.46 4.37
N VAL A 97 -1.01 -5.73 3.44
CA VAL A 97 -0.09 -6.88 3.55
C VAL A 97 0.82 -6.74 4.77
N ALA A 98 1.44 -5.58 4.97
CA ALA A 98 2.31 -5.34 6.13
C ALA A 98 1.56 -5.43 7.46
N LEU A 99 0.26 -5.12 7.48
CA LEU A 99 -0.63 -5.27 8.64
C LEU A 99 -1.15 -6.70 8.85
N GLY A 100 -0.79 -7.66 7.99
CA GLY A 100 -1.32 -9.03 8.04
C GLY A 100 -2.80 -9.15 7.63
N LYS A 101 -3.36 -8.12 7.00
CA LYS A 101 -4.76 -8.06 6.54
C LYS A 101 -4.93 -8.41 5.07
N ALA A 102 -3.83 -8.69 4.37
CA ALA A 102 -3.85 -9.19 3.00
C ALA A 102 -2.62 -10.05 2.74
N SER A 103 -2.68 -10.86 1.69
CA SER A 103 -1.53 -11.56 1.14
C SER A 103 -1.41 -11.32 -0.36
N VAL A 104 -0.17 -11.30 -0.86
CA VAL A 104 0.10 -11.23 -2.30
C VAL A 104 -0.01 -12.63 -2.89
N ASP A 105 -0.79 -12.78 -3.95
CA ASP A 105 -0.87 -14.03 -4.70
C ASP A 105 0.25 -14.09 -5.76
N HIS A 106 1.32 -14.79 -5.42
CA HIS A 106 2.50 -14.93 -6.28
C HIS A 106 2.33 -15.96 -7.42
N ARG A 107 1.19 -16.64 -7.51
CA ARG A 107 0.92 -17.61 -8.60
C ARG A 107 0.78 -16.89 -9.94
N PHE A 108 0.31 -15.64 -9.94
CA PHE A 108 0.16 -14.81 -11.15
C PHE A 108 1.47 -14.07 -11.49
N ARG A 109 2.38 -14.78 -12.18
CA ARG A 109 3.67 -14.23 -12.60
C ARG A 109 3.56 -13.25 -13.78
N THR A 110 2.56 -13.40 -14.63
CA THR A 110 2.23 -12.51 -15.76
C THR A 110 1.03 -11.62 -15.38
N GLY A 111 1.02 -10.34 -15.78
CA GLY A 111 -0.13 -9.44 -15.56
C GLY A 111 -0.04 -8.55 -14.32
N ALA A 112 -1.15 -8.19 -13.68
CA ALA A 112 -1.16 -7.34 -12.47
C ALA A 112 -0.85 -8.15 -11.20
N LEU A 113 -0.35 -7.50 -10.14
CA LEU A 113 -0.29 -8.11 -8.81
C LEU A 113 -1.71 -8.31 -8.27
N VAL A 114 -1.93 -9.47 -7.66
CA VAL A 114 -3.20 -9.89 -7.10
C VAL A 114 -3.06 -10.03 -5.59
N PHE A 115 -4.05 -9.56 -4.85
CA PHE A 115 -4.08 -9.52 -3.40
C PHE A 115 -5.34 -10.24 -2.91
N ASN A 116 -5.18 -10.99 -1.83
CA ASN A 116 -6.28 -11.64 -1.12
C ASN A 116 -6.40 -10.99 0.25
N LEU A 117 -7.52 -10.29 0.49
CA LEU A 117 -7.76 -9.58 1.74
C LEU A 117 -8.43 -10.52 2.74
N VAL A 118 -8.06 -10.36 4.01
CA VAL A 118 -8.59 -11.11 5.17
C VAL A 118 -9.69 -10.31 5.83
#